data_AF-A0A0B6F2B5-F1
#
_entry.id   AF-A0A0B6F2B5-F1
#
_cell.length_a   1.000
_cell.length_b   1.000
_cell.length_c   1.000
_cell.angle_alpha   90.00
_cell.angle_beta   90.00
_cell.angle_gamma   90.00
#
_symmetry.space_group_name_H-M   'P 1'
#
loop_
_entity.id
_entity.type
_entity.pdbx_description
1 polymer ?
#
loop_
_entity_poly.entity_id
_entity_poly.type
_entity_poly.pdbx_seq_one_letter_code
_entity_poly.pdbx_strand_id
1 'polypeptide(L)' 'MRRALLWDTALGFIGFFAFLALVQAVLNLFQPSPALWPGFLAGALVLAEYLLWRAKQKDLR' A
#
# COMPACT_ATOMS: atom_id res chain seq x y z
N MET A 1 -2.61 1.96 -23.98
CA MET A 1 -2.86 3.22 -23.23
C MET A 1 -3.86 3.06 -22.09
N ARG A 2 -5.13 2.70 -22.33
CA ARG A 2 -6.16 2.58 -21.26
C ARG A 2 -5.77 1.64 -20.11
N ARG A 3 -5.21 0.48 -20.43
CA ARG A 3 -4.83 -0.54 -19.43
C ARG A 3 -3.66 -0.10 -18.54
N ALA A 4 -2.70 0.65 -19.10
CA ALA A 4 -1.61 1.23 -18.32
C ALA A 4 -2.13 2.27 -17.32
N LEU A 5 -3.07 3.12 -17.74
CA LEU A 5 -3.74 4.07 -16.84
C LEU A 5 -4.48 3.38 -15.69
N LEU A 6 -5.16 2.26 -15.95
CA LEU A 6 -5.83 1.50 -14.88
C LEU A 6 -4.82 0.97 -13.84
N TRP A 7 -3.68 0.45 -14.31
CA TRP A 7 -2.61 0.00 -13.42
C TRP A 7 -1.99 1.16 -12.63
N ASP A 8 -1.77 2.32 -13.26
CA ASP A 8 -1.23 3.51 -12.60
C ASP A 8 -2.18 4.04 -11.53
N THR A 9 -3.49 4.09 -11.82
CA THR A 9 -4.50 4.47 -10.84
C THR A 9 -4.58 3.48 -9.69
N ALA A 10 -4.53 2.18 -9.95
CA ALA A 10 -4.57 1.16 -8.91
C ALA A 10 -3.32 1.22 -8.01
N LEU A 11 -2.13 1.41 -8.60
CA LEU A 11 -0.89 1.60 -7.85
C LEU A 11 -0.92 2.88 -7.03
N GLY A 12 -1.33 4.01 -7.61
CA GLY A 12 -1.45 5.27 -6.90
C GLY A 12 -2.44 5.20 -5.73
N PHE A 13 -3.58 4.53 -5.92
CA PHE A 13 -4.57 4.32 -4.87
C PHE A 13 -4.00 3.47 -3.73
N ILE A 14 -3.47 2.27 -4.01
CA ILE A 14 -2.91 1.40 -2.97
C ILE A 14 -1.73 2.07 -2.27
N GLY A 15 -0.82 2.69 -3.02
CA GLY A 15 0.35 3.38 -2.46
C GLY A 15 -0.03 4.54 -1.54
N PHE A 16 -1.07 5.31 -1.89
CA PHE A 16 -1.57 6.37 -1.01
C PHE A 16 -2.10 5.82 0.33
N PHE A 17 -2.92 4.77 0.29
CA PHE A 17 -3.41 4.14 1.52
C PHE A 17 -2.31 3.42 2.30
N ALA A 18 -1.33 2.82 1.62
CA ALA A 18 -0.15 2.23 2.25
C ALA A 18 0.64 3.30 3.02
N PHE A 19 0.82 4.48 2.42
CA PHE A 19 1.46 5.62 3.07
C PHE A 19 0.67 6.10 4.29
N LEU A 20 -0.65 6.28 4.18
CA LEU A 20 -1.48 6.68 5.32
C LEU A 20 -1.46 5.64 6.44
N ALA A 21 -1.52 4.35 6.10
CA ALA A 21 -1.45 3.26 7.06
C ALA A 21 -0.08 3.22 7.75
N LEU A 22 1.01 3.48 7.01
CA LEU A 22 2.35 3.59 7.58
C LEU A 22 2.43 4.77 8.56
N VAL A 23 1.94 5.95 8.18
CA VAL A 23 1.88 7.11 9.08
C VAL A 23 1.07 6.79 10.33
N GLN A 24 -0.10 6.18 10.18
CA GLN A 24 -0.93 5.73 11.31
C GLN A 24 -0.20 4.71 12.20
N ALA A 25 0.52 3.76 11.61
CA ALA A 25 1.32 2.79 12.37
C ALA A 25 2.42 3.48 13.17
N VAL A 26 3.12 4.44 12.58
CA VAL A 26 4.15 5.25 13.26
C VAL A 26 3.53 6.07 14.39
N LEU A 27 2.42 6.77 14.15
CA LEU A 27 1.72 7.54 15.19
C LEU A 27 1.22 6.65 16.34
N ASN A 28 0.74 5.44 16.02
CA ASN A 28 0.27 4.47 17.00
C ASN A 28 1.38 3.99 17.95
N LEU A 29 2.66 3.99 17.53
CA LEU A 29 3.79 3.64 18.42
C LEU A 29 3.93 4.59 19.61
N PHE A 30 3.44 5.83 19.50
CA PHE A 30 3.50 6.83 20.56
C PHE A 30 2.23 6.86 21.43
N GLN A 31 1.27 5.96 21.18
CA GLN A 31 0.08 5.86 22.01
C GLN A 31 0.37 5.12 23.33
N PRO A 32 -0.34 5.42 24.42
CA PRO A 32 -0.16 4.74 25.71
C PRO A 32 -0.38 3.22 25.64
N SER A 33 -1.23 2.77 24.71
CA SER A 33 -1.50 1.37 24.43
C SER A 33 -1.45 1.15 22.91
N PRO A 34 -0.25 0.89 22.34
CA PRO A 34 -0.09 0.74 20.89
C PRO A 34 -0.77 -0.54 20.41
N ALA A 35 -1.65 -0.42 19.43
CA ALA A 35 -2.27 -1.58 18.78
C ALA A 35 -1.34 -2.18 17.72
N LEU A 36 -1.39 -3.50 17.49
CA LEU A 36 -0.60 -4.15 16.43
C LEU A 36 -1.23 -4.00 15.04
N TRP A 37 -2.56 -3.81 14.96
CA TRP A 37 -3.31 -3.78 13.72
C TRP A 37 -2.82 -2.74 12.68
N PRO A 38 -2.48 -1.49 13.06
CA PRO A 38 -1.95 -0.51 12.11
C PRO A 38 -0.69 -0.99 11.39
N GLY A 39 0.21 -1.67 12.11
CA GLY A 39 1.43 -2.23 11.53
C GLY A 39 1.16 -3.37 10.54
N PHE A 40 0.25 -4.28 10.89
CA PHE A 40 -0.18 -5.35 9.98
C PHE A 40 -0.87 -4.79 8.73
N LEU A 41 -1.74 -3.79 8.88
CA LEU A 41 -2.41 -3.13 7.76
C LEU A 41 -1.40 -2.45 6.84
N ALA A 42 -0.44 -1.70 7.39
CA ALA A 42 0.62 -1.06 6.61
C ALA A 42 1.45 -2.10 5.83
N GLY A 43 1.88 -3.18 6.50
CA GLY A 43 2.63 -4.26 5.86
C GLY A 43 1.84 -4.97 4.75
N ALA A 44 0.54 -5.22 4.97
CA ALA A 44 -0.33 -5.83 3.97
C ALA A 44 -0.51 -4.94 2.74
N LEU A 45 -0.69 -3.62 2.92
CA LEU A 45 -0.82 -2.66 1.83
C LEU A 45 0.47 -2.50 1.03
N VAL A 46 1.63 -2.46 1.69
CA VAL A 46 2.94 -2.44 1.02
C VAL A 46 3.16 -3.72 0.21
N LEU A 47 2.80 -4.89 0.76
CA LEU A 47 2.88 -6.16 0.04
C LEU A 47 1.93 -6.16 -1.17
N ALA A 48 0.70 -5.66 -1.01
CA ALA A 48 -0.26 -5.55 -2.09
C ALA A 48 0.26 -4.63 -3.21
N GLU A 49 0.85 -3.48 -2.86
CA GLU A 49 1.47 -2.55 -3.81
C GLU A 49 2.60 -3.23 -4.60
N TYR A 50 3.49 -3.96 -3.92
CA TYR A 50 4.56 -4.72 -4.55
C TYR A 50 4.03 -5.80 -5.52
N LEU A 51 3.02 -6.55 -5.10
CA LEU A 51 2.39 -7.57 -5.95
C LEU A 51 1.70 -6.94 -7.16
N LEU A 52 1.05 -5.79 -6.99
CA LEU A 52 0.39 -5.04 -8.04
C LEU A 52 1.41 -4.51 -9.06
N TRP A 53 2.54 -3.98 -8.59
CA TRP A 53 3.64 -3.53 -9.44
C TRP A 53 4.22 -4.69 -10.25
N ARG A 54 4.43 -5.83 -9.60
CA ARG A 54 4.91 -7.05 -10.26
C ARG A 54 3.92 -7.58 -11.28
N ALA A 55 2.61 -7.49 -11.00
CA ALA A 55 1.56 -7.89 -11.95
C ALA A 55 1.51 -6.95 -13.16
N LYS A 56 1.56 -5.63 -12.96
CA LYS A 56 1.67 -4.62 -14.03
C LYS A 56 2.86 -4.91 -14.95
N GLN A 57 4.03 -5.20 -14.38
CA GLN A 57 5.22 -5.49 -15.19
C GLN A 57 5.06 -6.72 -16.05
N LYS A 58 4.37 -7.78 -15.58
CA LYS A 58 4.09 -8.97 -16.39
C LYS A 58 3.06 -8.72 -17.48
N ASP A 59 2.10 -7.84 -17.21
CA ASP A 59 0.95 -7.57 -18.10
C ASP A 59 1.28 -6.58 -19.23
N LEU A 60 2.25 -5.69 -19.01
CA LEU A 60 2.69 -4.67 -19.97
C LEU A 60 3.99 -5.05 -20.72
N ARG A 61 4.62 -6.17 -20.37
CA ARG A 61 5.73 -6.77 -21.12
C ARG A 61 5.21 -7.63 -22.26
#